data_AF-A0A0B8NM63-F1
#
_entry.id   AF-A0A0B8NM63-F1
#
_cell.length_a   1.000
_cell.length_b   1.000
_cell.length_c   1.000
_cell.angle_alpha   90.00
_cell.angle_beta   90.00
_cell.angle_gamma   90.00
#
_symmetry.space_group_name_H-M   'P 1'
#
loop_
_entity.id
_entity.type
_entity.pdbx_description
1 polymer ?
#
loop_
_entity_poly.entity_id
_entity_poly.type
_entity_poly.pdbx_seq_one_letter_code
_entity_poly.pdbx_strand_id
1 'polypeptide(L)'
;MRPVMVNPNGSKVVYSQVSCGEREKVTQDIQAFLAAEEQALEEVYQAARDKRVKPKVLNSGETYRFSQERMAATELLNIVYPVYTRKQYIRHNTPGKWWDSLYTWDSGFMGMALLEYDVDRSIDNLNTYLVPENDTHCAWVAHGSPIPTQFFQFQEIWNKTSDRDFLKQVYASLKHYYLFLAGRSEGSNTTNMKSRMVRTWDVYRWDSGGWDDYPPQLHTIHNELFDTVVPTANTAYMIRGAKILAMQLKS
;
A
#
# COMPACT_ATOMS: atom_id res chain seq x y z
N MET A 1 19.08 2.19 12.66
CA MET A 1 20.26 2.94 12.19
C MET A 1 20.08 4.40 12.59
N ARG A 2 21.08 5.06 13.17
CA ARG A 2 20.98 6.51 13.42
C ARG A 2 21.11 7.26 12.08
N PRO A 3 20.53 8.48 11.94
CA PRO A 3 20.71 9.29 10.74
C PRO A 3 22.20 9.49 10.41
N VAL A 4 22.56 9.44 9.12
CA VAL A 4 23.91 9.75 8.68
C VAL A 4 24.11 11.27 8.75
N MET A 5 24.91 11.71 9.72
CA MET A 5 25.22 13.13 9.90
C MET A 5 26.19 13.60 8.80
N VAL A 6 25.83 14.68 8.10
CA VAL A 6 26.64 15.31 7.05
C VAL A 6 26.66 16.82 7.31
N ASN A 7 27.84 17.44 7.18
CA ASN A 7 27.99 18.88 7.33
C ASN A 7 27.31 19.64 6.17
N PRO A 8 26.94 20.92 6.34
CA PRO A 8 26.46 21.76 5.24
C PRO A 8 27.44 21.74 4.06
N ASN A 9 26.93 21.54 2.85
CA ASN A 9 27.71 21.38 1.61
C ASN A 9 28.75 20.24 1.62
N GLY A 10 28.64 19.31 2.57
CA GLY A 10 29.48 18.12 2.65
C GLY A 10 28.87 16.92 1.95
N SER A 11 29.70 15.92 1.69
CA SER A 11 29.27 14.58 1.31
C SER A 11 29.88 13.55 2.26
N LYS A 12 29.19 12.43 2.45
CA LYS A 12 29.70 11.27 3.19
C LYS A 12 29.19 10.01 2.51
N VAL A 13 30.12 9.14 2.12
CA VAL A 13 29.79 7.82 1.58
C VAL A 13 29.88 6.81 2.71
N VAL A 14 28.85 5.97 2.84
CA VAL A 14 28.80 4.87 3.80
C VAL A 14 28.30 3.66 3.05
N TYR A 15 29.16 2.65 2.90
CA TYR A 15 28.75 1.37 2.34
C TYR A 15 28.05 0.54 3.41
N SER A 16 27.01 -0.18 3.01
CA SER A 16 26.26 -1.07 3.90
C SER A 16 25.83 -2.29 3.10
N GLN A 17 25.92 -3.46 3.74
CA GLN A 17 25.52 -4.72 3.16
C GLN A 17 24.39 -5.31 3.99
N VAL A 18 23.44 -5.94 3.31
CA VAL A 18 22.45 -6.84 3.91
C VAL A 18 22.74 -8.24 3.38
N SER A 19 22.97 -9.20 4.27
CA SER A 19 23.10 -10.62 3.93
C SER A 19 22.02 -11.41 4.65
N CYS A 20 21.53 -12.47 4.01
CA CYS A 20 20.48 -13.35 4.50
C CYS A 20 20.78 -14.78 4.03
N GLY A 21 20.55 -15.76 4.90
CA GLY A 21 20.77 -17.18 4.63
C GLY A 21 21.26 -17.92 5.86
N GLU A 22 21.86 -19.08 5.63
CA GLU A 22 22.48 -19.87 6.69
C GLU A 22 23.64 -19.12 7.35
N ARG A 23 23.87 -19.40 8.64
CA ARG A 23 24.86 -18.70 9.46
C ARG A 23 26.25 -18.68 8.81
N GLU A 24 26.66 -19.78 8.21
CA GLU A 24 27.96 -19.88 7.55
C GLU A 24 28.07 -18.92 6.37
N LYS A 25 27.05 -18.89 5.49
CA LYS A 25 26.99 -17.98 4.35
C LYS A 25 26.98 -16.51 4.78
N VAL A 26 26.16 -16.17 5.77
CA VAL A 26 26.11 -14.80 6.32
C VAL A 26 27.46 -14.40 6.91
N THR A 27 28.14 -15.31 7.61
CA THR A 27 29.48 -15.06 8.15
C THR A 27 30.50 -14.81 7.05
N GLN A 28 30.48 -15.63 5.99
CA GLN A 28 31.35 -15.45 4.82
C GLN A 28 31.09 -14.11 4.12
N ASP A 29 29.83 -13.73 3.91
CA ASP A 29 29.46 -12.47 3.27
C ASP A 29 29.95 -11.26 4.08
N ILE A 30 29.80 -11.30 5.41
CA ILE A 30 30.31 -10.25 6.31
C ILE A 30 31.83 -10.14 6.22
N GLN A 31 32.55 -11.27 6.24
CA GLN A 31 34.02 -11.26 6.14
C GLN A 31 34.47 -10.72 4.77
N ALA A 32 33.79 -11.10 3.69
CA ALA A 32 34.07 -10.57 2.37
C ALA A 32 33.81 -9.06 2.29
N PHE A 33 32.74 -8.57 2.89
CA PHE A 33 32.44 -7.13 2.94
C PHE A 33 33.45 -6.34 3.77
N LEU A 34 33.88 -6.86 4.92
CA LEU A 34 34.87 -6.21 5.77
C LEU A 34 36.28 -6.19 5.14
N ALA A 35 36.58 -7.18 4.29
CA ALA A 35 37.85 -7.26 3.57
C ALA A 35 37.84 -6.52 2.23
N ALA A 36 36.68 -6.05 1.75
CA ALA A 36 36.56 -5.40 0.45
C ALA A 36 37.15 -3.98 0.47
N GLU A 37 37.88 -3.63 -0.60
CA GLU A 37 38.32 -2.27 -0.82
C GLU A 37 37.14 -1.37 -1.22
N GLU A 38 37.20 -0.08 -0.86
CA GLU A 38 36.14 0.89 -1.18
C GLU A 38 35.82 0.95 -2.69
N GLN A 39 36.84 0.81 -3.54
CA GLN A 39 36.68 0.80 -4.99
C GLN A 39 35.78 -0.35 -5.45
N ALA A 40 35.96 -1.55 -4.90
CA ALA A 40 35.13 -2.71 -5.22
C ALA A 40 33.69 -2.53 -4.71
N LEU A 41 33.52 -1.93 -3.54
CA LEU A 41 32.20 -1.61 -3.00
C LEU A 41 31.46 -0.58 -3.85
N GLU A 42 32.17 0.45 -4.33
CA GLU A 42 31.61 1.47 -5.22
C GLU A 42 31.21 0.88 -6.58
N GLU A 43 32.02 -0.01 -7.16
CA GLU A 43 31.68 -0.69 -8.41
C GLU A 43 30.39 -1.51 -8.29
N VAL A 44 30.22 -2.24 -7.18
CA VAL A 44 28.98 -2.98 -6.88
C VAL A 44 27.80 -2.00 -6.75
N TYR A 45 27.98 -0.89 -6.03
CA TYR A 45 26.95 0.13 -5.88
C TYR A 45 26.55 0.74 -7.23
N GLN A 46 27.51 1.15 -8.07
CA GLN A 46 27.23 1.75 -9.37
C GLN A 46 26.54 0.77 -10.31
N ALA A 47 26.97 -0.49 -10.34
CA ALA A 47 26.31 -1.54 -11.12
C ALA A 47 24.85 -1.77 -10.68
N ALA A 48 24.55 -1.65 -9.38
CA ALA A 48 23.17 -1.69 -8.89
C ALA A 48 22.40 -0.40 -9.21
N ARG A 49 23.05 0.76 -9.05
CA ARG A 49 22.51 2.09 -9.33
C ARG A 49 22.10 2.23 -10.79
N ASP A 50 22.76 1.56 -11.72
CA ASP A 50 22.42 1.59 -13.14
C ASP A 50 21.09 0.89 -13.47
N LYS A 51 20.72 -0.10 -12.66
CA LYS A 51 19.45 -0.83 -12.75
C LYS A 51 18.27 -0.09 -12.11
N ARG A 52 18.49 1.12 -11.56
CA ARG A 52 17.39 1.91 -10.97
C ARG A 52 16.24 2.10 -11.96
N VAL A 53 15.07 2.35 -11.41
CA VAL A 53 13.95 2.90 -12.17
C VAL A 53 14.34 4.26 -12.75
N LYS A 54 14.24 4.38 -14.07
CA LYS A 54 14.45 5.62 -14.82
C LYS A 54 13.11 6.02 -15.43
N PRO A 55 12.34 6.93 -14.81
CA PRO A 55 11.05 7.36 -15.35
C PRO A 55 11.21 7.85 -16.79
N LYS A 56 10.27 7.46 -17.65
CA LYS A 56 10.17 8.03 -19.00
C LYS A 56 9.67 9.46 -18.87
N VAL A 57 10.40 10.40 -19.47
CA VAL A 57 10.09 11.82 -19.42
C VAL A 57 9.95 12.32 -20.85
N LEU A 58 8.94 13.16 -21.10
CA LEU A 58 8.81 13.86 -22.38
C LEU A 58 9.88 14.96 -22.48
N ASN A 59 10.22 15.41 -23.69
CA ASN A 59 11.24 16.45 -23.89
C ASN A 59 10.95 17.73 -23.08
N SER A 60 9.69 18.17 -23.02
CA SER A 60 9.27 19.32 -22.21
C SER A 60 9.37 19.10 -20.70
N GLY A 61 9.42 17.83 -20.26
CA GLY A 61 9.50 17.44 -18.86
C GLY A 61 10.93 17.20 -18.34
N GLU A 62 11.96 17.27 -19.19
CA GLU A 62 13.35 16.96 -18.80
C GLU A 62 13.84 17.75 -17.58
N THR A 63 13.41 19.01 -17.47
CA THR A 63 13.71 19.87 -16.31
C THR A 63 13.22 19.28 -14.98
N TYR A 64 12.19 18.42 -15.01
CA TYR A 64 11.63 17.75 -13.84
C TYR A 64 12.17 16.34 -13.62
N ARG A 65 13.12 15.85 -14.43
CA ARG A 65 13.66 14.49 -14.32
C ARG A 65 14.16 14.18 -12.91
N PHE A 66 14.88 15.13 -12.30
CA PHE A 66 15.39 14.97 -10.94
C PHE A 66 14.26 14.75 -9.92
N SER A 67 13.18 15.54 -9.98
CA SER A 67 12.06 15.37 -9.04
C SER A 67 11.32 14.04 -9.25
N GLN A 68 11.14 13.60 -10.50
CA GLN A 68 10.55 12.30 -10.81
C GLN A 68 11.40 11.14 -10.27
N GLU A 69 12.73 11.19 -10.42
CA GLU A 69 13.62 10.19 -9.82
C GLU A 69 13.54 10.17 -8.28
N ARG A 70 13.33 11.33 -7.63
CA ARG A 70 13.14 11.39 -6.17
C ARG A 70 11.80 10.80 -5.74
N MET A 71 10.71 11.08 -6.47
CA MET A 71 9.41 10.49 -6.17
C MET A 71 9.43 8.97 -6.31
N ALA A 72 10.01 8.45 -7.40
CA ALA A 72 10.17 7.00 -7.59
C ALA A 72 11.01 6.37 -6.47
N ALA A 73 12.11 7.01 -6.07
CA ALA A 73 12.94 6.53 -4.97
C ALA A 73 12.18 6.53 -3.63
N THR A 74 11.41 7.58 -3.34
CA THR A 74 10.59 7.66 -2.12
C THR A 74 9.54 6.56 -2.10
N GLU A 75 8.78 6.38 -3.18
CA GLU A 75 7.74 5.36 -3.28
C GLU A 75 8.31 3.95 -3.08
N LEU A 76 9.42 3.64 -3.76
CA LEU A 76 10.05 2.33 -3.67
C LEU A 76 10.68 2.07 -2.29
N LEU A 77 11.13 3.10 -1.57
CA LEU A 77 11.89 2.96 -0.31
C LEU A 77 11.10 3.31 0.94
N ASN A 78 9.87 3.81 0.84
CA ASN A 78 8.97 4.03 1.96
C ASN A 78 8.33 2.71 2.38
N ILE A 79 9.17 1.80 2.87
CA ILE A 79 8.80 0.47 3.34
C ILE A 79 9.22 0.32 4.80
N VAL A 80 8.32 -0.21 5.62
CA VAL A 80 8.56 -0.58 7.01
C VAL A 80 8.51 -2.10 7.11
N TYR A 81 9.56 -2.67 7.69
CA TYR A 81 9.66 -4.10 7.97
C TYR A 81 10.67 -4.37 9.09
N PRO A 82 10.48 -5.44 9.89
CA PRO A 82 9.32 -6.33 9.86
C PRO A 82 8.12 -5.75 10.63
N VAL A 83 6.92 -5.80 10.05
CA VAL A 83 5.66 -5.52 10.79
C VAL A 83 5.01 -6.85 11.15
N TYR A 84 4.68 -7.07 12.43
CA TYR A 84 4.06 -8.31 12.88
C TYR A 84 2.53 -8.21 12.85
N THR A 85 1.90 -9.09 12.09
CA THR A 85 0.43 -9.21 12.06
C THR A 85 0.06 -10.64 11.71
N ARG A 86 -1.06 -11.14 12.24
CA ARG A 86 -1.59 -12.49 11.95
C ARG A 86 -0.55 -13.61 12.03
N LYS A 87 0.30 -13.59 13.06
CA LYS A 87 1.38 -14.57 13.31
C LYS A 87 2.47 -14.66 12.25
N GLN A 88 2.63 -13.61 11.45
CA GLN A 88 3.66 -13.51 10.44
C GLN A 88 4.25 -12.10 10.38
N TYR A 89 5.44 -12.00 9.81
CA TYR A 89 6.07 -10.72 9.51
C TYR A 89 5.78 -10.35 8.07
N ILE A 90 5.30 -9.12 7.86
CA ILE A 90 5.06 -8.56 6.54
C ILE A 90 6.02 -7.40 6.29
N ARG A 91 6.15 -7.05 5.01
CA ARG A 91 6.71 -5.77 4.57
C ARG A 91 5.55 -4.88 4.18
N HIS A 92 5.57 -3.62 4.60
CA HIS A 92 4.46 -2.71 4.36
C HIS A 92 4.95 -1.38 3.80
N ASN A 93 4.40 -0.94 2.66
CA ASN A 93 4.61 0.42 2.15
C ASN A 93 3.77 1.41 2.96
N THR A 94 4.40 2.44 3.52
CA THR A 94 3.76 3.43 4.40
C THR A 94 3.84 4.83 3.78
N PRO A 95 2.89 5.73 4.06
CA PRO A 95 2.98 7.12 3.60
C PRO A 95 4.23 7.85 4.11
N GLY A 96 4.80 7.42 5.24
CA GLY A 96 5.99 8.02 5.82
C GLY A 96 6.83 7.04 6.63
N LYS A 97 8.16 7.13 6.52
CA LYS A 97 9.11 6.22 7.20
C LYS A 97 9.04 6.22 8.73
N TRP A 98 8.44 7.25 9.31
CA TRP A 98 8.27 7.42 10.75
C TRP A 98 6.88 6.99 11.24
N TRP A 99 6.04 6.50 10.33
CA TRP A 99 4.67 6.07 10.61
C TRP A 99 4.60 4.56 10.35
N ASP A 100 4.96 3.78 11.36
CA ASP A 100 5.02 2.32 11.33
C ASP A 100 3.64 1.65 11.58
N SER A 101 2.58 2.26 11.03
CA SER A 101 1.23 1.68 11.03
C SER A 101 0.81 1.24 9.64
N LEU A 102 -0.31 0.51 9.58
CA LEU A 102 -1.00 0.19 8.34
C LEU A 102 -1.87 1.37 7.92
N TYR A 103 -1.90 1.71 6.64
CA TYR A 103 -2.73 2.80 6.12
C TYR A 103 -3.56 2.33 4.94
N THR A 104 -4.80 1.89 5.21
CA THR A 104 -5.60 1.10 4.24
C THR A 104 -5.84 1.86 2.95
N TRP A 105 -6.41 3.06 3.02
CA TRP A 105 -6.76 3.79 1.81
C TRP A 105 -5.52 4.34 1.09
N ASP A 106 -4.50 4.80 1.82
CA ASP A 106 -3.21 5.19 1.25
C ASP A 106 -2.56 4.03 0.49
N SER A 107 -2.68 2.79 0.99
CA SER A 107 -2.01 1.64 0.39
C SER A 107 -2.46 1.36 -1.02
N GLY A 108 -3.75 1.52 -1.34
CA GLY A 108 -4.21 1.36 -2.72
C GLY A 108 -3.59 2.40 -3.66
N PHE A 109 -3.39 3.64 -3.22
CA PHE A 109 -2.70 4.67 -4.00
C PHE A 109 -1.21 4.37 -4.16
N MET A 110 -0.54 3.98 -3.07
CA MET A 110 0.87 3.54 -3.11
C MET A 110 1.02 2.34 -4.05
N GLY A 111 0.10 1.37 -3.98
CA GLY A 111 0.04 0.23 -4.87
C GLY A 111 -0.08 0.59 -6.34
N MET A 112 -0.94 1.57 -6.68
CA MET A 112 -1.03 2.11 -8.04
C MET A 112 0.24 2.85 -8.47
N ALA A 113 0.92 3.56 -7.55
CA ALA A 113 2.21 4.19 -7.85
C ALA A 113 3.33 3.15 -8.07
N LEU A 114 3.39 2.10 -7.24
CA LEU A 114 4.32 0.99 -7.39
C LEU A 114 4.14 0.29 -8.73
N LEU A 115 2.91 0.18 -9.23
CA LEU A 115 2.61 -0.44 -10.53
C LEU A 115 3.32 0.24 -11.71
N GLU A 116 3.69 1.52 -11.58
CA GLU A 116 4.50 2.23 -12.59
C GLU A 116 5.96 1.81 -12.62
N TYR A 117 6.43 1.12 -11.59
CA TYR A 117 7.83 0.79 -11.38
C TYR A 117 8.09 -0.72 -11.30
N ASP A 118 7.19 -1.45 -10.66
CA ASP A 118 7.33 -2.86 -10.31
C ASP A 118 5.94 -3.49 -10.07
N VAL A 119 5.52 -4.35 -10.99
CA VAL A 119 4.20 -5.01 -10.95
C VAL A 119 4.09 -5.94 -9.75
N ASP A 120 5.12 -6.72 -9.46
CA ASP A 120 5.11 -7.70 -8.37
C ASP A 120 4.99 -6.99 -7.03
N ARG A 121 5.68 -5.85 -6.85
CA ARG A 121 5.54 -5.03 -5.65
C ARG A 121 4.15 -4.41 -5.51
N SER A 122 3.49 -4.07 -6.61
CA SER A 122 2.09 -3.62 -6.56
C SER A 122 1.16 -4.75 -6.11
N ILE A 123 1.36 -5.97 -6.60
CA ILE A 123 0.59 -7.15 -6.20
C ILE A 123 0.83 -7.50 -4.73
N ASP A 124 2.09 -7.49 -4.27
CA ASP A 124 2.45 -7.71 -2.87
C ASP A 124 1.79 -6.67 -1.94
N ASN A 125 1.76 -5.40 -2.37
CA ASN A 125 1.09 -4.34 -1.64
C ASN A 125 -0.42 -4.62 -1.53
N LEU A 126 -1.09 -5.01 -2.61
CA LEU A 126 -2.51 -5.38 -2.59
C LEU A 126 -2.76 -6.56 -1.63
N ASN A 127 -1.97 -7.63 -1.76
CA ASN A 127 -2.10 -8.85 -0.98
C ASN A 127 -1.90 -8.63 0.53
N THR A 128 -1.12 -7.61 0.92
CA THR A 128 -0.94 -7.23 2.33
C THR A 128 -2.27 -6.90 3.02
N TYR A 129 -3.25 -6.42 2.25
CA TYR A 129 -4.55 -5.97 2.77
C TYR A 129 -5.67 -7.00 2.60
N LEU A 130 -5.43 -8.04 1.81
CA LEU A 130 -6.43 -9.06 1.52
C LEU A 130 -6.26 -10.27 2.44
N VAL A 131 -7.38 -10.94 2.68
CA VAL A 131 -7.43 -12.18 3.45
C VAL A 131 -8.21 -13.23 2.68
N PRO A 132 -7.93 -14.53 2.87
CA PRO A 132 -8.70 -15.60 2.24
C PRO A 132 -10.20 -15.46 2.49
N GLU A 133 -11.05 -15.86 1.52
CA GLU A 133 -12.51 -15.68 1.62
C GLU A 133 -13.18 -16.46 2.76
N ASN A 134 -12.47 -17.44 3.33
CA ASN A 134 -12.91 -18.27 4.45
C ASN A 134 -12.32 -17.80 5.80
N ASP A 135 -11.67 -16.64 5.85
CA ASP A 135 -11.18 -16.08 7.10
C ASP A 135 -12.37 -15.68 8.00
N THR A 136 -12.38 -16.17 9.23
CA THR A 136 -13.45 -15.94 10.20
C THR A 136 -13.14 -14.79 11.16
N HIS A 137 -11.94 -14.20 11.10
CA HIS A 137 -11.49 -13.15 12.01
C HIS A 137 -11.67 -11.75 11.42
N CYS A 138 -11.43 -11.58 10.13
CA CYS A 138 -11.68 -10.32 9.44
C CYS A 138 -11.94 -10.53 7.95
N ALA A 139 -12.54 -9.54 7.29
CA ALA A 139 -12.78 -9.58 5.85
C ALA A 139 -11.70 -8.91 5.00
N TRP A 140 -10.85 -8.10 5.63
CA TRP A 140 -9.63 -7.50 5.10
C TRP A 140 -8.83 -6.94 6.27
N VAL A 141 -7.60 -6.50 6.02
CA VAL A 141 -6.81 -5.79 7.01
C VAL A 141 -7.21 -4.31 7.02
N ALA A 142 -7.84 -3.85 8.09
CA ALA A 142 -8.35 -2.48 8.19
C ALA A 142 -7.57 -1.64 9.21
N HIS A 143 -7.24 -0.42 8.81
CA HIS A 143 -6.76 0.66 9.68
C HIS A 143 -7.09 2.02 9.04
N GLY A 144 -7.62 2.94 9.85
CA GLY A 144 -8.08 4.26 9.41
C GLY A 144 -9.40 4.21 8.64
N SER A 145 -9.63 5.23 7.83
CA SER A 145 -10.87 5.36 7.06
C SER A 145 -11.08 4.19 6.09
N PRO A 146 -12.30 3.63 6.04
CA PRO A 146 -12.62 2.49 5.21
C PRO A 146 -12.94 2.92 3.76
N ILE A 147 -12.01 3.63 3.13
CA ILE A 147 -12.04 3.89 1.70
C ILE A 147 -11.35 2.71 1.00
N PRO A 148 -12.07 1.95 0.15
CA PRO A 148 -11.54 0.70 -0.37
C PRO A 148 -10.75 0.93 -1.67
N THR A 149 -9.62 1.61 -1.58
CA THR A 149 -8.75 1.94 -2.72
C THR A 149 -8.16 0.70 -3.39
N GLN A 150 -8.14 -0.44 -2.70
CA GLN A 150 -7.71 -1.75 -3.20
C GLN A 150 -8.48 -2.19 -4.44
N PHE A 151 -9.77 -1.84 -4.58
CA PHE A 151 -10.53 -2.16 -5.79
C PHE A 151 -9.98 -1.43 -7.01
N PHE A 152 -9.53 -0.18 -6.83
CA PHE A 152 -8.95 0.62 -7.91
C PHE A 152 -7.56 0.11 -8.27
N GLN A 153 -6.72 -0.19 -7.28
CA GLN A 153 -5.43 -0.84 -7.51
C GLN A 153 -5.58 -2.15 -8.28
N PHE A 154 -6.51 -3.03 -7.87
CA PHE A 154 -6.83 -4.26 -8.58
C PHE A 154 -7.21 -4.01 -10.04
N GLN A 155 -8.04 -3.00 -10.30
CA GLN A 155 -8.41 -2.62 -11.65
C GLN A 155 -7.21 -2.13 -12.47
N GLU A 156 -6.34 -1.30 -11.90
CA GLU A 156 -5.16 -0.79 -12.59
C GLU A 156 -4.15 -1.89 -12.90
N ILE A 157 -3.92 -2.83 -11.97
CA ILE A 157 -3.08 -4.01 -12.21
C ILE A 157 -3.63 -4.79 -13.40
N TRP A 158 -4.94 -5.10 -13.39
CA TRP A 158 -5.58 -5.81 -14.51
C TRP A 158 -5.46 -5.05 -15.83
N ASN A 159 -5.73 -3.73 -15.84
CA ASN A 159 -5.64 -2.91 -17.05
C ASN A 159 -4.23 -2.94 -17.64
N LYS A 160 -3.20 -3.00 -16.79
CA LYS A 160 -1.79 -3.00 -17.21
C LYS A 160 -1.30 -4.37 -17.66
N THR A 161 -1.68 -5.43 -16.98
CA THR A 161 -1.10 -6.77 -17.20
C THR A 161 -2.00 -7.69 -18.01
N SER A 162 -3.33 -7.52 -17.94
CA SER A 162 -4.32 -8.48 -18.43
C SER A 162 -4.07 -9.92 -17.93
N ASP A 163 -3.44 -10.06 -16.77
CA ASP A 163 -3.06 -11.36 -16.20
C ASP A 163 -4.26 -12.05 -15.55
N ARG A 164 -4.67 -13.18 -16.13
CA ARG A 164 -5.79 -14.01 -15.65
C ARG A 164 -5.44 -14.81 -14.41
N ASP A 165 -4.17 -15.14 -14.19
CA ASP A 165 -3.77 -15.91 -13.02
C ASP A 165 -3.76 -15.02 -11.77
N PHE A 166 -3.33 -13.76 -11.91
CA PHE A 166 -3.57 -12.72 -10.91
C PHE A 166 -5.06 -12.62 -10.51
N LEU A 167 -5.97 -12.56 -11.50
CA LEU A 167 -7.41 -12.51 -11.22
C LEU A 167 -7.86 -13.70 -10.38
N LYS A 168 -7.48 -14.93 -10.76
CA LYS A 168 -7.86 -16.15 -10.03
C LYS A 168 -7.35 -16.15 -8.59
N GLN A 169 -6.15 -15.61 -8.36
CA GLN A 169 -5.54 -15.58 -7.03
C GLN A 169 -6.22 -14.57 -6.10
N VAL A 170 -6.62 -13.41 -6.62
CA VAL A 170 -7.00 -12.25 -5.79
C VAL A 170 -8.52 -12.05 -5.69
N TYR A 171 -9.27 -12.48 -6.71
CA TYR A 171 -10.68 -12.13 -6.85
C TYR A 171 -11.56 -12.59 -5.68
N ALA A 172 -11.36 -13.81 -5.19
CA ALA A 172 -12.16 -14.35 -4.07
C ALA A 172 -11.99 -13.51 -2.80
N SER A 173 -10.75 -13.21 -2.42
CA SER A 173 -10.40 -12.35 -1.29
C SER A 173 -10.96 -10.94 -1.44
N LEU A 174 -10.87 -10.36 -2.64
CA LEU A 174 -11.39 -9.01 -2.91
C LEU A 174 -12.93 -8.96 -2.90
N LYS A 175 -13.58 -10.03 -3.38
CA LYS A 175 -15.04 -10.19 -3.27
C LYS A 175 -15.48 -10.34 -1.81
N HIS A 176 -14.74 -11.08 -1.00
CA HIS A 176 -15.01 -11.23 0.43
C HIS A 176 -14.96 -9.86 1.14
N TYR A 177 -13.90 -9.08 0.87
CA TYR A 177 -13.81 -7.68 1.32
C TYR A 177 -15.03 -6.85 0.88
N TYR A 178 -15.37 -6.90 -0.42
CA TYR A 178 -16.53 -6.18 -0.94
C TYR A 178 -17.83 -6.52 -0.23
N LEU A 179 -18.11 -7.82 -0.05
CA LEU A 179 -19.36 -8.28 0.58
C LEU A 179 -19.49 -7.79 2.01
N PHE A 180 -18.38 -7.76 2.77
CA PHE A 180 -18.41 -7.18 4.11
C PHE A 180 -18.73 -5.69 4.09
N LEU A 181 -17.97 -4.87 3.34
CA LEU A 181 -18.26 -3.43 3.31
C LEU A 181 -19.65 -3.11 2.74
N ALA A 182 -20.19 -3.95 1.86
CA ALA A 182 -21.53 -3.80 1.30
C ALA A 182 -22.66 -4.27 2.24
N GLY A 183 -22.35 -4.72 3.46
CA GLY A 183 -23.36 -5.21 4.41
C GLY A 183 -23.98 -6.54 4.01
N ARG A 184 -23.24 -7.39 3.28
CA ARG A 184 -23.73 -8.66 2.68
C ARG A 184 -23.01 -9.89 3.20
N SER A 185 -22.10 -9.75 4.16
CA SER A 185 -21.48 -10.87 4.86
C SER A 185 -21.89 -10.89 6.33
N GLU A 186 -21.72 -12.03 6.96
CA GLU A 186 -21.80 -12.15 8.41
C GLU A 186 -20.84 -11.16 9.10
N GLY A 187 -21.25 -10.64 10.26
CA GLY A 187 -20.47 -9.68 11.04
C GLY A 187 -20.45 -8.24 10.52
N SER A 188 -20.97 -7.97 9.31
CA SER A 188 -21.04 -6.61 8.80
C SER A 188 -22.27 -5.85 9.30
N ASN A 189 -22.05 -4.64 9.83
CA ASN A 189 -23.11 -3.71 10.24
C ASN A 189 -23.18 -2.45 9.34
N THR A 190 -22.55 -2.48 8.16
CA THR A 190 -22.37 -1.26 7.35
C THR A 190 -23.62 -0.86 6.55
N THR A 191 -24.62 -1.74 6.41
CA THR A 191 -25.87 -1.42 5.70
C THR A 191 -27.06 -1.64 6.62
N ASN A 192 -27.11 -0.90 7.73
CA ASN A 192 -28.10 -1.05 8.78
C ASN A 192 -29.20 0.04 8.78
N MET A 193 -29.23 0.90 7.77
CA MET A 193 -30.21 1.98 7.62
C MET A 193 -31.27 1.66 6.56
N LYS A 194 -32.48 2.24 6.71
CA LYS A 194 -33.59 2.09 5.74
C LYS A 194 -33.22 2.54 4.32
N SER A 195 -32.31 3.52 4.20
CA SER A 195 -31.82 4.03 2.91
C SER A 195 -30.99 3.01 2.13
N ARG A 196 -30.52 1.92 2.77
CA ARG A 196 -29.57 0.95 2.23
C ARG A 196 -28.25 1.57 1.76
N MET A 197 -27.94 2.78 2.20
CA MET A 197 -26.62 3.38 2.00
C MET A 197 -25.60 2.76 2.96
N VAL A 198 -24.34 2.76 2.54
CA VAL A 198 -23.23 2.18 3.30
C VAL A 198 -22.78 3.18 4.37
N ARG A 199 -23.05 2.85 5.64
CA ARG A 199 -22.65 3.57 6.84
C ARG A 199 -21.41 2.93 7.46
N THR A 200 -20.31 3.66 7.48
CA THR A 200 -18.99 3.13 7.89
C THR A 200 -18.51 3.60 9.26
N TRP A 201 -19.32 4.38 9.99
CA TRP A 201 -18.96 4.91 11.31
C TRP A 201 -18.65 3.82 12.35
N ASP A 202 -19.22 2.62 12.20
CA ASP A 202 -18.92 1.48 13.09
C ASP A 202 -17.57 0.81 12.78
N VAL A 203 -17.02 1.03 11.58
CA VAL A 203 -15.70 0.52 11.19
C VAL A 203 -14.60 1.46 11.67
N TYR A 204 -14.78 2.77 11.45
CA TYR A 204 -13.88 3.80 11.94
C TYR A 204 -14.67 5.06 12.30
N ARG A 205 -14.87 5.27 13.60
CA ARG A 205 -15.78 6.31 14.12
C ARG A 205 -15.27 7.73 13.93
N TRP A 206 -13.95 7.88 13.80
CA TRP A 206 -13.28 9.17 13.82
C TRP A 206 -13.09 9.79 12.43
N ASP A 207 -13.10 8.97 11.37
CA ASP A 207 -12.98 9.47 10.00
C ASP A 207 -13.64 8.52 8.99
N SER A 208 -14.70 8.98 8.35
CA SER A 208 -15.46 8.19 7.37
C SER A 208 -14.77 8.08 6.01
N GLY A 209 -13.89 9.01 5.66
CA GLY A 209 -13.49 9.23 4.28
C GLY A 209 -12.14 9.90 4.06
N GLY A 210 -11.21 9.84 5.01
CA GLY A 210 -9.86 10.37 4.83
C GLY A 210 -9.80 11.91 4.83
N TRP A 211 -10.86 12.57 5.32
CA TRP A 211 -11.02 14.02 5.28
C TRP A 211 -11.34 14.56 6.68
N ASP A 212 -10.33 14.43 7.55
CA ASP A 212 -10.41 14.70 8.98
C ASP A 212 -11.19 15.98 9.35
N ASP A 213 -10.94 17.09 8.65
CA ASP A 213 -11.47 18.42 8.96
C ASP A 213 -12.68 18.85 8.13
N TYR A 214 -13.27 17.95 7.34
CA TYR A 214 -14.39 18.31 6.48
C TYR A 214 -15.63 18.71 7.31
N PRO A 215 -16.29 19.86 7.04
CA PRO A 215 -17.36 20.37 7.90
C PRO A 215 -18.51 19.38 8.19
N PRO A 216 -19.01 18.59 7.23
CA PRO A 216 -20.03 17.58 7.51
C PRO A 216 -19.57 16.46 8.45
N GLN A 217 -18.29 16.07 8.37
CA GLN A 217 -17.70 15.07 9.26
C GLN A 217 -17.56 15.61 10.67
N LEU A 218 -16.97 16.81 10.83
CA LEU A 218 -16.87 17.47 12.13
C LEU A 218 -18.25 17.67 12.77
N HIS A 219 -19.25 18.08 11.98
CA HIS A 219 -20.62 18.20 12.47
C HIS A 219 -21.17 16.86 12.96
N THR A 220 -20.93 15.77 12.22
CA THR A 220 -21.36 14.42 12.62
C THR A 220 -20.70 13.98 13.93
N ILE A 221 -19.39 14.21 14.07
CA ILE A 221 -18.62 13.85 15.26
C ILE A 221 -19.06 14.68 16.47
N HIS A 222 -19.10 16.01 16.34
CA HIS A 222 -19.44 16.92 17.43
C HIS A 222 -20.87 16.75 17.95
N ASN A 223 -21.78 16.26 17.11
CA ASN A 223 -23.19 16.03 17.48
C ASN A 223 -23.53 14.54 17.60
N GLU A 224 -22.52 13.65 17.58
CA GLU A 224 -22.66 12.20 17.73
C GLU A 224 -23.69 11.55 16.78
N LEU A 225 -23.80 12.04 15.55
CA LEU A 225 -24.84 11.66 14.59
C LEU A 225 -24.57 10.33 13.86
N PHE A 226 -23.63 9.52 14.37
CA PHE A 226 -23.11 8.31 13.71
C PHE A 226 -24.19 7.31 13.31
N ASP A 227 -25.29 7.21 14.05
CA ASP A 227 -26.36 6.24 13.80
C ASP A 227 -27.45 6.75 12.84
N THR A 228 -27.39 8.02 12.48
CA THR A 228 -28.43 8.71 11.68
C THR A 228 -27.90 9.33 10.38
N VAL A 229 -26.59 9.49 10.26
CA VAL A 229 -25.92 10.08 9.10
C VAL A 229 -25.07 9.04 8.39
N VAL A 230 -25.01 9.13 7.06
CA VAL A 230 -24.21 8.25 6.22
C VAL A 230 -23.20 9.06 5.42
N PRO A 231 -21.91 8.64 5.37
CA PRO A 231 -20.94 9.19 4.43
C PRO A 231 -21.26 8.67 3.02
N THR A 232 -21.86 9.51 2.20
CA THR A 232 -22.37 9.12 0.86
C THR A 232 -21.25 8.63 -0.07
N ALA A 233 -20.02 9.10 0.13
CA ALA A 233 -18.88 8.68 -0.66
C ALA A 233 -18.57 7.19 -0.54
N ASN A 234 -18.69 6.58 0.65
CA ASN A 234 -18.48 5.14 0.81
C ASN A 234 -19.48 4.33 -0.03
N THR A 235 -20.73 4.81 -0.13
CA THR A 235 -21.70 4.19 -1.05
C THR A 235 -21.25 4.31 -2.51
N ALA A 236 -20.73 5.45 -2.94
CA ALA A 236 -20.19 5.63 -4.28
C ALA A 236 -18.98 4.73 -4.56
N TYR A 237 -18.05 4.62 -3.60
CA TYR A 237 -16.90 3.71 -3.69
C TYR A 237 -17.35 2.25 -3.80
N MET A 238 -18.34 1.82 -3.01
CA MET A 238 -18.88 0.46 -3.09
C MET A 238 -19.60 0.20 -4.42
N ILE A 239 -20.33 1.18 -4.97
CA ILE A 239 -20.90 1.05 -6.33
C ILE A 239 -19.78 0.88 -7.36
N ARG A 240 -18.68 1.61 -7.23
CA ARG A 240 -17.53 1.47 -8.14
C ARG A 240 -16.85 0.11 -7.97
N GLY A 241 -16.60 -0.33 -6.74
CA GLY A 241 -16.04 -1.65 -6.45
C GLY A 241 -16.89 -2.78 -7.03
N ALA A 242 -18.22 -2.68 -6.93
CA ALA A 242 -19.15 -3.64 -7.53
C ALA A 242 -18.99 -3.72 -9.06
N LYS A 243 -18.90 -2.55 -9.73
CA LYS A 243 -18.68 -2.49 -11.17
C LYS A 243 -17.33 -3.09 -11.56
N ILE A 244 -16.27 -2.81 -10.80
CA ILE A 244 -14.93 -3.37 -11.02
C ILE A 244 -14.97 -4.90 -10.95
N LEU A 245 -15.53 -5.46 -9.87
CA LEU A 245 -15.64 -6.92 -9.73
C LEU A 245 -16.51 -7.54 -10.84
N ALA A 246 -17.64 -6.91 -11.18
CA ALA A 246 -18.54 -7.40 -12.22
C ALA A 246 -17.92 -7.41 -13.62
N MET A 247 -17.01 -6.47 -13.93
CA MET A 247 -16.28 -6.46 -15.20
C MET A 247 -15.38 -7.70 -15.34
N GLN A 248 -14.77 -8.17 -14.23
CA GLN A 248 -13.85 -9.30 -14.26
C GLN A 248 -14.52 -10.67 -14.21
N LEU A 249 -15.82 -10.75 -13.89
CA LEU A 249 -16.59 -11.98 -14.07
C LEU A 249 -16.83 -12.33 -15.56
N LYS A 250 -16.63 -11.35 -16.45
CA LYS A 250 -16.89 -11.48 -17.89
C LYS A 250 -15.61 -11.61 -18.72
N SER A 251 -14.44 -11.40 -18.12
CA SER A 251 -13.13 -11.46 -18.76
C SER A 251 -12.57 -12.87 -18.77
#